data_AF-A0A9N9BEY3-F1
#
_entry.id   AF-A0A9N9BEY3-F1
#
_cell.length_a   1.000
_cell.length_b   1.000
_cell.length_c   1.000
_cell.angle_alpha   90.00
_cell.angle_beta   90.00
_cell.angle_gamma   90.00
#
_symmetry.space_group_name_H-M   'P 1'
#
loop_
_entity.id
_entity.type
_entity.pdbx_description
1 polymer ?
#
loop_
_entity_poly.entity_id
_entity_poly.type
_entity_poly.pdbx_seq_one_letter_code
_entity_poly.pdbx_strand_id
1 'polypeptide(L)'
;MSLFASAEDYDLTKNDEEDRSSGRKIDIVWATSPKLEFAIGEISGPPNQRQHPHFFGDKLKIAKMLKVVLNRIVRINGGVRESLSMLKLHGLQIY
;
A
#
# COMPACT_ATOMS: atom_id res chain seq x y z
N MET A 1 22.32 -12.48 9.90
CA MET A 1 22.01 -11.16 10.49
C MET A 1 20.48 -11.11 10.61
N SER A 2 19.92 -11.50 11.76
CA SER A 2 18.48 -11.46 12.01
C SER A 2 18.11 -10.10 12.60
N LEU A 3 16.99 -9.54 12.16
CA LEU A 3 16.44 -8.29 12.70
C LEU A 3 15.98 -8.52 14.15
N PHE A 4 16.30 -7.57 15.04
CA PHE A 4 15.98 -7.57 16.48
C PHE A 4 14.51 -7.22 16.80
N ALA A 5 13.55 -7.66 15.99
CA ALA A 5 12.15 -7.65 16.39
C ALA A 5 11.86 -9.00 17.07
N SER A 6 12.12 -9.09 18.37
CA SER A 6 11.86 -10.29 19.17
C SER A 6 10.37 -10.59 19.17
N ALA A 7 9.98 -11.87 19.17
CA ALA A 7 8.61 -12.30 19.38
C ALA A 7 8.04 -11.86 20.75
N GLU A 8 8.88 -11.33 21.64
CA GLU A 8 8.52 -10.75 22.94
C GLU A 8 7.93 -9.34 22.82
N ASP A 9 8.18 -8.61 21.73
CA ASP A 9 7.57 -7.29 21.46
C ASP A 9 6.17 -7.41 20.83
N TYR A 10 5.68 -8.64 20.65
CA TYR A 10 4.36 -8.96 20.10
C TYR A 10 3.27 -8.73 21.16
N ASP A 11 3.01 -7.47 21.43
CA ASP A 11 1.96 -7.06 22.35
C ASP A 11 0.58 -7.32 21.72
N LEU A 12 -0.07 -8.40 22.16
CA LEU A 12 -1.40 -8.83 21.73
C LEU A 12 -2.51 -7.86 22.17
N THR A 13 -2.19 -6.88 23.01
CA THR A 13 -3.15 -5.89 23.53
C THR A 13 -3.16 -4.58 22.73
N LYS A 14 -2.20 -4.37 21.82
CA LYS A 14 -2.16 -3.21 20.94
C LYS A 14 -3.25 -3.33 19.88
N ASN A 15 -4.39 -2.72 20.16
CA ASN A 15 -5.51 -2.64 19.25
C ASN A 15 -5.47 -1.28 18.55
N ASP A 16 -4.85 -1.20 17.37
CA ASP A 16 -4.80 0.01 16.52
C ASP A 16 -6.18 0.45 15.97
N GLU A 17 -7.25 -0.21 16.39
CA GLU A 17 -8.62 0.02 15.91
C GLU A 17 -9.16 1.41 16.26
N GLU A 18 -8.72 2.02 17.36
CA GLU A 18 -9.29 3.31 17.82
C GLU A 18 -8.81 4.52 17.01
N ASP A 19 -7.61 4.48 16.41
CA ASP A 19 -7.02 5.64 15.72
C ASP A 19 -7.14 5.59 14.19
N ARG A 20 -7.38 4.41 13.62
CA ARG A 20 -7.54 4.26 12.17
C ARG A 20 -8.99 4.46 11.79
N SER A 21 -9.39 5.73 11.68
CA SER A 21 -10.60 6.06 10.92
C SER A 21 -10.54 5.31 9.58
N SER A 22 -11.60 4.62 9.20
CA SER A 22 -11.72 3.92 7.92
C SER A 22 -11.83 4.94 6.78
N GLY A 23 -10.77 5.72 6.61
CA GLY A 23 -10.63 6.74 5.60
C GLY A 23 -10.39 6.11 4.23
N ARG A 24 -10.90 6.77 3.19
CA ARG A 24 -10.62 6.46 1.78
C ARG A 24 -9.15 6.60 1.38
N LYS A 25 -8.27 7.02 2.28
CA LYS A 25 -6.91 7.46 1.99
C LYS A 25 -5.93 6.32 2.26
N ILE A 26 -5.07 6.04 1.29
CA ILE A 26 -3.97 5.07 1.43
C ILE A 26 -2.91 5.62 2.39
N ASP A 27 -2.30 4.74 3.19
CA ASP A 27 -1.33 5.13 4.20
C ASP A 27 -0.03 5.69 3.61
N ILE A 28 0.49 5.06 2.55
CA ILE A 28 1.80 5.36 1.98
C ILE A 28 1.67 5.69 0.49
N VAL A 29 2.30 6.79 0.07
CA VAL A 29 2.52 7.15 -1.34
C VAL A 29 3.97 7.55 -1.53
N TRP A 30 4.67 6.87 -2.44
CA TRP A 30 6.03 7.22 -2.86
C TRP A 30 6.02 7.93 -4.20
N ALA A 31 6.80 9.01 -4.29
CA ALA A 31 6.95 9.81 -5.49
C ALA A 31 8.43 10.14 -5.76
N THR A 32 8.78 10.24 -7.05
CA THR A 32 10.09 10.73 -7.48
C THR A 32 10.13 12.26 -7.47
N SER A 33 11.32 12.83 -7.59
CA SER A 33 11.51 14.24 -7.94
C SER A 33 12.03 14.34 -9.38
N PRO A 34 11.33 15.00 -10.32
CA PRO A 34 10.06 15.73 -10.14
C PRO A 34 8.84 14.80 -9.95
N LYS A 35 7.84 15.30 -9.19
CA LYS A 35 6.67 14.61 -8.58
C LYS A 35 5.91 13.62 -9.49
N LEU A 36 6.43 12.40 -9.66
CA LEU A 36 5.69 11.25 -10.20
C LEU A 36 5.48 10.22 -9.10
N GLU A 37 4.23 10.01 -8.70
CA GLU A 37 3.84 8.93 -7.79
C GLU A 37 4.02 7.59 -8.52
N PHE A 38 4.74 6.65 -7.92
CA PHE A 38 5.08 5.38 -8.58
C PHE A 38 4.77 4.15 -7.72
N ALA A 39 4.55 4.32 -6.42
CA ALA A 39 4.21 3.22 -5.55
C ALA A 39 3.34 3.68 -4.38
N ILE A 40 2.53 2.75 -3.88
CA ILE A 40 1.56 2.95 -2.81
C ILE A 40 1.63 1.76 -1.86
N GLY A 41 1.27 1.98 -0.59
CA GLY A 41 1.28 0.94 0.42
C GLY A 41 0.24 1.18 1.49
N GLU A 42 -0.30 0.10 2.03
CA GLU A 42 -1.22 0.11 3.16
C GLU A 42 -0.58 -0.63 4.32
N ILE A 43 -0.67 -0.07 5.52
CA ILE A 43 -0.26 -0.72 6.75
C ILE A 43 -1.48 -1.47 7.26
N SER A 44 -1.49 -2.79 7.14
CA SER A 44 -2.56 -3.60 7.72
C SER A 44 -2.44 -3.68 9.25
N GLY A 45 -3.53 -4.10 9.90
CA GLY A 45 -3.55 -4.37 11.34
C GLY A 45 -2.60 -5.51 11.73
N PRO A 46 -2.38 -5.72 13.04
CA PRO A 46 -1.34 -6.62 13.54
C PRO A 46 -1.62 -8.08 13.13
N PRO A 47 -0.58 -8.90 12.85
CA PRO A 47 -0.76 -10.21 12.21
C PRO A 47 -1.43 -11.26 13.11
N ASN A 48 -1.42 -11.00 14.42
CA ASN A 48 -2.11 -11.81 15.44
C ASN A 48 -3.65 -11.70 15.34
N GLN A 49 -4.18 -10.62 14.79
CA GLN A 49 -5.61 -10.45 14.60
C GLN A 49 -5.99 -10.90 13.19
N ARG A 50 -6.60 -12.08 13.06
CA ARG A 50 -7.13 -12.60 11.80
C ARG A 50 -8.40 -11.87 11.37
N GLN A 51 -8.27 -10.56 11.14
CA GLN A 51 -9.37 -9.73 10.66
C GLN A 51 -9.46 -9.81 9.15
N HIS A 52 -10.04 -10.90 8.64
CA HIS A 52 -10.27 -11.11 7.20
C HIS A 52 -10.93 -9.91 6.49
N PRO A 53 -11.92 -9.19 7.07
CA PRO A 53 -12.52 -8.02 6.43
C PRO A 53 -11.55 -6.84 6.25
N HIS A 54 -10.67 -6.59 7.23
CA HIS A 54 -9.69 -5.49 7.17
C HIS A 54 -8.66 -5.73 6.07
N PHE A 55 -8.11 -6.95 6.00
CA PHE A 55 -7.18 -7.35 4.94
C PHE A 55 -7.76 -7.17 3.53
N PHE A 56 -9.03 -7.55 3.35
CA PHE A 56 -9.69 -7.39 2.05
C PHE A 56 -9.97 -5.91 1.73
N GLY A 57 -10.34 -5.12 2.74
CA GLY A 57 -10.51 -3.67 2.63
C GLY A 57 -9.23 -2.96 2.19
N ASP A 58 -8.08 -3.35 2.76
CA ASP A 58 -6.76 -2.81 2.44
C ASP A 58 -6.36 -3.12 1.00
N LYS A 59 -6.59 -4.35 0.52
CA LYS A 59 -6.39 -4.69 -0.90
C LYS A 59 -7.25 -3.86 -1.84
N LEU A 60 -8.50 -3.60 -1.46
CA LEU A 60 -9.39 -2.76 -2.26
C LEU A 60 -8.95 -1.29 -2.26
N LYS A 61 -8.44 -0.77 -1.15
CA LYS A 61 -7.82 0.56 -1.04
C LYS A 61 -6.60 0.67 -1.97
N ILE A 62 -5.68 -0.31 -1.91
CA ILE A 62 -4.51 -0.39 -2.81
C ILE A 62 -4.96 -0.41 -4.27
N ALA A 63 -5.90 -1.28 -4.65
CA ALA A 63 -6.34 -1.40 -6.04
C ALA A 63 -6.95 -0.08 -6.58
N LYS A 64 -7.77 0.60 -5.79
CA LYS A 64 -8.36 1.90 -6.15
C LYS A 64 -7.30 2.97 -6.37
N MET A 65 -6.32 3.06 -5.46
CA MET A 65 -5.26 4.05 -5.57
C MET A 65 -4.26 3.74 -6.68
N LEU A 66 -3.98 2.47 -6.94
CA LEU A 66 -3.14 2.07 -8.05
C LEU A 66 -3.73 2.51 -9.38
N LYS A 67 -5.05 2.38 -9.55
CA LYS A 67 -5.76 2.89 -10.74
C LYS A 67 -5.59 4.41 -10.90
N VAL A 68 -5.64 5.18 -9.81
CA VAL A 68 -5.42 6.64 -9.85
C VAL A 68 -3.99 6.97 -10.30
N VAL A 69 -2.99 6.28 -9.74
CA VAL A 69 -1.58 6.47 -10.10
C VAL A 69 -1.32 6.10 -11.57
N LEU A 70 -1.83 4.96 -12.03
CA LEU A 70 -1.69 4.54 -13.44
C LEU A 70 -2.34 5.54 -14.39
N ASN A 71 -3.55 6.02 -14.10
CA ASN A 71 -4.21 7.04 -14.91
C ASN A 71 -3.40 8.35 -14.98
N ARG A 72 -2.74 8.72 -13.88
CA ARG A 72 -1.86 9.90 -13.84
C ARG A 72 -0.62 9.70 -14.69
N ILE A 73 0.04 8.54 -14.60
CA ILE A 73 1.18 8.16 -15.44
C ILE A 73 0.80 8.22 -16.92
N VAL A 74 -0.34 7.63 -17.31
CA VAL A 74 -0.86 7.66 -18.68
C VAL A 74 -1.05 9.10 -19.17
N ARG A 75 -1.67 9.96 -18.35
CA ARG A 75 -1.91 11.37 -18.69
C ARG A 75 -0.62 12.16 -18.88
N ILE A 76 0.38 11.95 -18.03
CA ILE A 76 1.67 12.64 -18.13
C ILE A 76 2.44 12.19 -19.38
N ASN A 77 2.38 10.90 -19.72
CA ASN A 77 3.10 10.33 -20.86
C ASN A 77 2.31 10.38 -22.19
N GLY A 78 1.19 11.10 -22.24
CA GLY A 78 0.39 11.28 -23.45
C GLY A 78 -0.27 10.00 -23.99
N GLY A 79 -0.39 8.94 -23.18
CA GLY A 79 -1.02 7.68 -23.59
C GLY A 79 -0.27 6.87 -24.66
N VAL A 80 1.02 7.13 -24.86
CA VAL A 80 1.83 6.39 -25.85
C VAL A 80 1.92 4.91 -25.46
N ARG A 81 1.40 4.04 -26.34
CA ARG A 81 1.24 2.60 -26.09
C ARG A 81 2.55 1.88 -25.77
N GLU A 82 3.64 2.31 -26.40
CA GLU A 82 4.99 1.76 -26.21
C GLU A 82 5.57 2.08 -24.82
N SER A 83 5.28 3.27 -24.28
CA SER A 83 5.70 3.64 -22.92
C SER A 83 4.95 2.86 -21.84
N LEU A 84 3.68 2.53 -22.11
CA LEU A 84 2.82 1.79 -21.17
C LEU A 84 3.12 0.29 -21.16
N SER A 85 3.53 -0.29 -22.28
CA SER A 85 3.89 -1.72 -22.35
C SER A 85 5.15 -2.06 -21.56
N MET A 86 5.97 -1.06 -21.24
CA MET A 86 7.15 -1.22 -20.38
C MET A 86 6.83 -1.21 -18.87
N LEU A 87 5.63 -0.78 -18.47
CA LEU A 87 5.26 -0.73 -17.06
C LEU A 87 5.11 -2.14 -16.49
N LYS A 88 5.85 -2.44 -15.43
CA LYS A 88 5.73 -3.67 -14.64
C LYS A 88 5.18 -3.33 -13.26
N LEU A 89 4.11 -4.01 -12.88
CA LEU A 89 3.53 -3.89 -11.55
C LEU A 89 4.12 -4.95 -10.64
N HIS A 90 4.65 -4.52 -9.49
CA HIS A 90 5.15 -5.40 -8.45
C HIS A 90 4.33 -5.21 -7.18
N GLY A 91 3.92 -6.32 -6.57
CA GLY A 91 3.28 -6.34 -5.25
C GLY A 91 4.26 -6.89 -4.22
N LEU A 92 4.40 -6.18 -3.10
CA LEU A 92 5.18 -6.64 -1.96
C LEU A 92 4.28 -6.66 -0.73
N GLN A 93 4.33 -7.75 0.03
CA GLN A 93 3.65 -7.90 1.30
C GLN A 93 4.67 -8.32 2.35
N ILE A 94 4.75 -7.56 3.43
CA ILE A 94 5.69 -7.77 4.54
C ILE A 94 4.84 -7.97 5.80
N TYR A 95 5.25 -8.93 6.63
CA TYR A 95 4.66 -9.25 7.92
C TYR A 95 5.68 -9.04 9.03
#